data_AF-A0AAW1JP34-F1
#
_entry.id   AF-A0AAW1JP34-F1
#
_cell.length_a   1.000
_cell.length_b   1.000
_cell.length_c   1.000
_cell.angle_alpha   90.00
_cell.angle_beta   90.00
_cell.angle_gamma   90.00
#
_symmetry.space_group_name_H-M   'P 1'
#
loop_
_entity.id
_entity.type
_entity.pdbx_description
1 polymer ?
#
loop_
_entity_poly.entity_id
_entity_poly.type
_entity_poly.pdbx_seq_one_letter_code
_entity_poly.pdbx_strand_id
1 'polypeptide(L)'
;MMYLCTDKVDRAVSTAIYFLLPSGSVAHLHRIPCAETFHYYMGEPITVMELNEEDGQVKLTRVGPNLFEDERLQYTVPPYIWFGSFQTNDISMPSDGSQIEVTPRNAEDHYCLLGVTCAPAFQYEDSEPGNRSELVAKFPKFESLISLLTIPE
;
A
#
# COMPACT_ATOMS: atom_id res chain seq x y z
N MET A 1 -21.97 6.29 0.38
CA MET A 1 -22.62 5.18 1.10
C MET A 1 -21.81 4.94 2.36
N MET A 2 -22.37 5.13 3.55
CA MET A 2 -21.67 4.94 4.82
C MET A 2 -22.00 3.52 5.29
N TYR A 3 -21.00 2.63 5.33
CA TYR A 3 -21.20 1.27 5.85
C TYR A 3 -21.13 1.32 7.38
N LEU A 4 -22.26 1.10 8.04
CA LEU A 4 -22.30 0.88 9.49
C LEU A 4 -21.92 -0.58 9.75
N CYS A 5 -20.73 -0.80 10.33
CA CYS A 5 -20.34 -2.11 10.83
C CYS A 5 -21.17 -2.44 12.08
N THR A 6 -21.97 -3.50 12.02
CA THR A 6 -22.82 -3.99 13.11
C THR A 6 -22.12 -4.97 14.04
N ASP A 7 -20.90 -5.37 13.71
CA ASP A 7 -20.16 -6.36 14.50
C ASP A 7 -19.40 -5.68 15.63
N LYS A 8 -19.77 -6.01 16.88
CA LYS A 8 -18.94 -5.72 18.05
C LYS A 8 -17.67 -6.55 17.94
N VAL A 9 -16.60 -5.93 17.48
CA VAL A 9 -15.25 -6.46 17.62
C VAL A 9 -14.80 -6.28 19.07
N ASP A 10 -14.16 -7.30 19.66
CA ASP A 10 -13.57 -7.23 21.01
C ASP A 10 -12.24 -6.47 21.00
N ARG A 11 -12.25 -5.29 20.37
CA ARG A 11 -11.10 -4.38 20.20
C ARG A 11 -11.59 -2.95 20.01
N ALA A 12 -10.65 -2.00 20.09
CA ALA A 12 -10.94 -0.61 19.79
C ALA A 12 -11.56 -0.45 18.39
N VAL A 13 -12.43 0.55 18.23
CA VAL A 13 -13.12 0.81 16.95
C VAL A 13 -12.12 1.18 15.85
N SER A 14 -11.05 1.90 16.21
CA SER A 14 -10.02 2.32 15.24
C SER A 14 -8.68 2.61 15.91
N THR A 15 -7.61 2.51 15.12
CA THR A 15 -6.27 3.02 15.43
C THR A 15 -5.86 4.06 14.40
N ALA A 16 -5.02 5.00 14.78
CA ALA A 16 -4.43 5.98 13.87
C ALA A 16 -2.94 6.17 14.17
N ILE A 17 -2.13 6.25 13.11
CA ILE A 17 -0.69 6.47 13.21
C ILE A 17 -0.24 7.58 12.25
N TYR A 18 0.93 8.16 12.53
CA TYR A 18 1.73 8.80 11.49
C TYR A 18 2.59 7.74 10.81
N PHE A 19 2.69 7.84 9.48
CA PHE A 19 3.51 6.97 8.65
C PHE A 19 4.38 7.83 7.73
N LEU A 20 5.70 7.69 7.85
CA LEU A 20 6.67 8.39 7.02
C LEU A 20 7.33 7.37 6.09
N LEU A 21 7.27 7.61 4.78
CA LEU A 21 7.93 6.78 3.78
C LEU A 21 9.00 7.61 3.06
N PRO A 22 10.29 7.45 3.37
CA PRO A 22 11.36 8.08 2.61
C PRO A 22 11.59 7.40 1.25
N SER A 23 12.19 8.11 0.29
CA SER A 23 12.70 7.51 -0.95
C SER A 23 13.70 6.39 -0.67
N GLY A 24 13.68 5.35 -1.50
CA GLY A 24 14.44 4.12 -1.35
C GLY A 24 13.88 3.16 -0.30
N SER A 25 12.85 3.55 0.47
CA SER A 25 12.13 2.68 1.40
C SER A 25 10.80 2.23 0.82
N VAL A 26 10.32 1.08 1.29
CA VAL A 26 9.00 0.53 0.91
C VAL A 26 8.24 0.07 2.14
N ALA A 27 6.91 0.14 2.07
CA ALA A 27 6.03 -0.66 2.91
C ALA A 27 5.84 -2.01 2.23
N HIS A 28 6.34 -3.07 2.86
CA HIS A 28 6.26 -4.41 2.30
C HIS A 28 4.80 -4.87 2.13
N LEU A 29 4.57 -5.76 1.18
CA LEU A 29 3.29 -6.41 0.96
C LEU A 29 2.86 -7.14 2.22
N HIS A 30 1.67 -6.81 2.69
CA HIS A 30 1.02 -7.43 3.83
C HIS A 30 -0.49 -7.45 3.61
N ARG A 31 -1.19 -8.25 4.42
CA ARG A 31 -2.65 -8.34 4.41
C ARG A 31 -3.16 -8.27 5.84
N ILE A 32 -4.24 -7.54 6.02
CA ILE A 32 -4.90 -7.33 7.32
C ILE A 32 -6.42 -7.43 7.18
N PRO A 33 -7.15 -7.83 8.25
CA PRO A 33 -8.59 -7.99 8.25
C PRO A 33 -9.36 -6.68 8.47
N CYS A 34 -8.68 -5.54 8.59
CA CYS A 34 -9.30 -4.23 8.72
C CYS A 34 -9.10 -3.39 7.46
N ALA A 35 -10.00 -2.41 7.28
CA ALA A 35 -9.84 -1.43 6.22
C ALA A 35 -8.76 -0.43 6.67
N GLU A 36 -7.79 -0.17 5.81
CA GLU A 36 -6.68 0.76 6.09
C GLU A 36 -6.79 1.99 5.20
N THR A 37 -6.95 3.15 5.82
CA THR A 37 -7.14 4.44 5.14
C THR A 37 -5.91 5.30 5.27
N PHE A 38 -5.31 5.64 4.14
CA PHE A 38 -4.24 6.60 3.98
C PHE A 38 -4.79 8.02 3.87
N HIS A 39 -4.18 8.96 4.58
CA HIS A 39 -4.46 10.39 4.57
C HIS A 39 -3.17 11.12 4.22
N TYR A 40 -3.09 11.72 3.04
CA TYR A 40 -1.92 12.51 2.64
C TYR A 40 -1.79 13.75 3.53
N TYR A 41 -0.60 14.00 4.09
CA TYR A 41 -0.30 15.20 4.86
C TYR A 41 0.71 16.11 4.16
N MET A 42 1.87 15.60 3.74
CA MET A 42 2.89 16.39 3.04
C MET A 42 3.93 15.53 2.31
N GLY A 43 4.70 16.16 1.42
CA GLY A 43 5.76 15.52 0.65
C GLY A 43 5.31 15.05 -0.74
N GLU A 44 6.00 14.07 -1.28
CA GLU A 44 5.72 13.47 -2.59
C GLU A 44 4.61 12.42 -2.53
N PRO A 45 3.99 12.06 -3.67
CA PRO A 45 2.98 11.00 -3.70
C PRO A 45 3.58 9.60 -3.50
N ILE A 46 2.85 8.73 -2.82
CA ILE A 46 3.14 7.29 -2.80
C ILE A 46 2.21 6.53 -3.76
N THR A 47 2.67 5.40 -4.27
CA THR A 47 1.80 4.43 -4.94
C THR A 47 1.52 3.28 -3.98
N VAL A 48 0.25 3.01 -3.75
CA VAL A 48 -0.25 1.82 -3.04
C VAL A 48 -0.55 0.76 -4.10
N MET A 49 0.14 -0.38 -3.99
CA MET A 49 -0.12 -1.57 -4.80
C MET A 49 -1.08 -2.47 -4.05
N GLU A 50 -2.13 -2.93 -4.72
CA GLU A 50 -3.11 -3.87 -4.22
C GLU A 50 -3.17 -5.09 -5.15
N LEU A 51 -3.10 -6.28 -4.57
CA LEU A 51 -3.18 -7.56 -5.23
C LEU A 51 -4.43 -8.30 -4.72
N ASN A 52 -5.44 -8.42 -5.57
CA ASN A 52 -6.66 -9.16 -5.24
C ASN A 52 -6.55 -10.60 -5.74
N GLU A 53 -6.51 -11.56 -4.81
CA GLU A 53 -6.39 -12.98 -5.15
C GLU A 53 -7.70 -13.59 -5.65
N GLU A 54 -8.86 -12.98 -5.36
CA GLU A 54 -10.16 -13.52 -5.76
C GLU A 54 -10.40 -13.39 -7.27
N ASP A 55 -9.98 -12.27 -7.85
CA ASP A 55 -10.19 -11.95 -9.27
C ASP A 55 -8.89 -11.77 -10.06
N GLY A 56 -7.74 -11.83 -9.40
CA GLY A 56 -6.42 -11.63 -10.00
C GLY A 56 -6.12 -10.19 -10.40
N GLN A 57 -6.95 -9.22 -9.99
CA GLN A 57 -6.74 -7.82 -10.31
C GLN A 57 -5.56 -7.23 -9.54
N VAL A 58 -4.79 -6.41 -10.25
CA VAL A 58 -3.74 -5.56 -9.66
C VAL A 58 -4.17 -4.11 -9.81
N LYS A 59 -4.13 -3.38 -8.71
CA LYS A 59 -4.47 -1.95 -8.68
C LYS A 59 -3.29 -1.16 -8.13
N LEU A 60 -3.01 -0.03 -8.78
CA LEU A 60 -1.99 0.92 -8.36
C LEU A 60 -2.68 2.26 -8.11
N THR A 61 -2.72 2.68 -6.86
CA THR A 61 -3.38 3.92 -6.46
C THR A 61 -2.35 4.93 -5.99
N ARG A 62 -2.30 6.11 -6.61
CA ARG A 62 -1.45 7.22 -6.16
C ARG A 62 -2.14 8.01 -5.06
N VAL A 63 -1.49 8.10 -3.89
CA VAL A 63 -1.93 8.89 -2.76
C VAL A 63 -1.03 10.13 -2.66
N GLY A 64 -1.62 11.30 -2.88
CA GLY A 64 -0.89 12.56 -3.05
C GLY A 64 -1.80 13.76 -3.28
N PRO A 65 -1.23 14.98 -3.39
CA PRO A 65 -1.99 16.22 -3.46
C PRO A 65 -2.51 16.59 -4.84
N ASN A 66 -2.03 15.96 -5.92
CA ASN A 66 -2.32 16.39 -7.28
C ASN A 66 -3.59 15.77 -7.86
N LEU A 67 -4.74 16.34 -7.49
CA LEU A 67 -6.07 15.87 -7.90
C LEU A 67 -6.30 15.87 -9.42
N PHE A 68 -5.55 16.66 -10.19
CA PHE A 68 -5.67 16.73 -11.64
C PHE A 68 -4.89 15.63 -12.36
N GLU A 69 -3.99 14.94 -11.64
CA GLU A 69 -3.17 13.82 -12.12
C GLU A 69 -3.61 12.48 -11.50
N ASP A 70 -4.92 12.35 -11.22
CA ASP A 70 -5.58 11.17 -10.63
C ASP A 70 -5.05 10.73 -9.25
N GLU A 71 -4.31 11.59 -8.54
CA GLU A 71 -3.93 11.34 -7.15
C GLU A 71 -5.11 11.49 -6.19
N ARG A 72 -5.02 10.79 -5.06
CA ARG A 72 -6.01 10.80 -3.99
C ARG A 72 -5.42 11.39 -2.72
N LEU A 73 -6.06 12.43 -2.16
CA LEU A 73 -5.72 12.93 -0.83
C LEU A 73 -6.03 11.90 0.28
N GLN A 74 -7.02 11.05 0.04
CA GLN A 74 -7.43 9.98 0.94
C GLN A 74 -7.76 8.73 0.13
N TYR A 75 -7.29 7.59 0.58
CA TYR A 75 -7.54 6.31 -0.07
C TYR A 75 -7.66 5.18 0.96
N THR A 76 -8.60 4.26 0.74
CA THR A 76 -8.84 3.12 1.63
C THR A 76 -8.60 1.82 0.89
N VAL A 77 -7.67 1.01 1.41
CA VAL A 77 -7.50 -0.37 0.99
C VAL A 77 -8.55 -1.24 1.71
N PRO A 78 -9.32 -2.07 1.00
CA PRO A 78 -10.27 -2.99 1.62
C PRO A 78 -9.58 -4.04 2.51
N PRO A 79 -10.29 -4.60 3.51
CA PRO A 79 -9.81 -5.76 4.24
C PRO A 79 -9.45 -6.93 3.33
N TYR A 80 -8.50 -7.76 3.77
CA TYR A 80 -8.10 -9.02 3.12
C TYR A 80 -7.50 -8.88 1.71
N ILE A 81 -7.11 -7.67 1.31
CA ILE A 81 -6.31 -7.41 0.12
C ILE A 81 -4.83 -7.40 0.51
N TRP A 82 -3.97 -7.99 -0.32
CA TRP A 82 -2.54 -7.82 -0.19
C TRP A 82 -2.17 -6.43 -0.68
N PHE A 83 -1.48 -5.64 0.14
CA PHE A 83 -1.04 -4.33 -0.28
C PHE A 83 0.31 -3.91 0.30
N GLY A 84 1.00 -3.06 -0.43
CA GLY A 84 2.27 -2.45 -0.06
C GLY A 84 2.37 -1.09 -0.72
N SER A 85 3.38 -0.30 -0.36
CA SER A 85 3.54 1.05 -0.93
C SER A 85 4.98 1.46 -1.11
N PHE A 86 5.21 2.32 -2.10
CA PHE A 86 6.51 2.89 -2.42
C PHE A 86 6.36 4.35 -2.86
N GLN A 87 7.45 5.12 -2.88
CA GLN A 87 7.46 6.46 -3.45
C GLN A 87 7.15 6.42 -4.94
N THR A 88 6.08 7.08 -5.39
CA THR A 88 5.63 7.02 -6.80
C THR A 88 6.76 7.37 -7.77
N ASN A 89 7.54 8.39 -7.41
CA ASN A 89 8.59 8.93 -8.25
C ASN A 89 9.91 8.13 -8.17
N ASP A 90 10.01 7.09 -7.31
CA ASP A 90 11.15 6.18 -7.28
C ASP A 90 11.07 5.12 -8.38
N ILE A 91 9.87 4.82 -8.89
CA ILE A 91 9.65 3.67 -9.77
C ILE A 91 8.95 4.11 -11.05
N SER A 92 9.57 3.80 -12.18
CA SER A 92 8.94 3.83 -13.49
C SER A 92 8.62 2.41 -13.94
N MET A 93 7.41 2.19 -14.47
CA MET A 93 6.96 0.87 -14.91
C MET A 93 6.04 1.00 -16.13
N PRO A 94 6.10 0.08 -17.10
CA PRO A 94 5.12 0.02 -18.18
C PRO A 94 3.71 -0.31 -17.66
N SER A 95 2.68 0.07 -18.41
CA SER A 95 1.28 -0.15 -18.04
C SER A 95 0.88 -1.62 -17.91
N ASP A 96 1.66 -2.54 -18.49
CA ASP A 96 1.42 -3.99 -18.41
C ASP A 96 1.99 -4.63 -17.14
N GLY A 97 2.62 -3.83 -16.26
CA GLY A 97 3.16 -4.28 -14.99
C GLY A 97 4.52 -4.97 -15.07
N SER A 98 5.12 -4.99 -16.27
CA SER A 98 6.41 -5.63 -16.50
C SER A 98 7.57 -4.90 -15.81
N GLN A 99 8.81 -5.22 -16.19
CA GLN A 99 10.03 -4.79 -15.51
C GLN A 99 10.00 -3.34 -15.01
N ILE A 100 10.32 -3.16 -13.73
CA ILE A 100 10.43 -1.84 -13.10
C ILE A 100 11.83 -1.26 -13.30
N GLU A 101 11.89 0.06 -13.38
CA GLU A 101 13.13 0.84 -13.24
C GLU A 101 13.05 1.63 -11.93
N VAL A 102 14.04 1.42 -11.06
CA VAL A 102 14.16 2.14 -9.79
C VAL A 102 15.15 3.28 -9.97
N THR A 103 14.70 4.51 -9.71
CA THR A 103 15.52 5.72 -9.69
C THR A 103 15.92 6.01 -8.24
N PRO A 104 17.20 5.87 -7.87
CA PRO A 104 17.66 6.25 -6.53
C PRO A 104 17.54 7.76 -6.35
N ARG A 105 16.93 8.20 -5.24
CA ARG A 105 16.81 9.63 -4.88
C ARG A 105 17.18 9.83 -3.41
N ASN A 106 17.46 11.07 -3.02
CA ASN A 106 17.85 11.38 -1.65
C ASN A 106 16.65 11.25 -0.71
N ALA A 107 16.73 10.36 0.28
CA ALA A 107 15.69 10.12 1.27
C ALA A 107 15.41 11.33 2.19
N GLU A 108 16.36 12.26 2.35
CA GLU A 108 16.18 13.49 3.14
C GLU A 108 15.34 14.54 2.37
N ASP A 109 15.45 14.54 1.04
CA ASP A 109 14.76 15.51 0.17
C ASP A 109 13.42 14.96 -0.36
N HIS A 110 13.30 13.63 -0.48
CA HIS A 110 12.17 12.95 -1.09
C HIS A 110 11.53 11.98 -0.09
N TYR A 111 10.34 12.33 0.40
CA TYR A 111 9.56 11.53 1.33
C TYR A 111 8.06 11.83 1.21
N CYS A 112 7.24 10.99 1.82
CA CYS A 112 5.81 11.24 2.03
C CYS A 112 5.46 11.03 3.50
N LEU A 113 4.78 12.01 4.10
CA LEU A 113 4.16 11.87 5.42
C LEU A 113 2.66 11.67 5.24
N LEU A 114 2.15 10.61 5.85
CA LEU A 114 0.75 10.21 5.83
C LEU A 114 0.23 10.04 7.26
N GLY A 115 -1.08 10.17 7.40
CA GLY A 115 -1.84 9.53 8.47
C GLY A 115 -2.37 8.19 7.96
N VAL A 116 -2.36 7.16 8.81
CA VAL A 116 -2.96 5.87 8.49
C VAL A 116 -3.96 5.52 9.59
N THR A 117 -5.20 5.23 9.18
CA THR A 117 -6.30 4.85 10.08
C THR A 117 -6.78 3.45 9.74
N CYS A 118 -6.80 2.55 10.71
CA CYS A 118 -7.38 1.22 10.55
C CYS A 118 -8.73 1.14 11.27
N ALA A 119 -9.74 0.59 10.60
CA ALA A 119 -11.04 0.28 11.21
C ALA A 119 -11.55 -1.09 10.72
N PRO A 120 -11.75 -2.08 11.64
CA PRO A 120 -11.43 -2.08 13.07
C PRO A 120 -9.97 -1.75 13.41
N ALA A 121 -9.68 -1.46 14.69
CA ALA A 121 -8.32 -1.20 15.15
C ALA A 121 -7.33 -2.30 14.73
N PHE A 122 -6.14 -1.88 14.28
CA PHE A 122 -5.03 -2.74 13.95
C PHE A 122 -4.60 -3.57 15.17
N GLN A 123 -4.19 -4.82 14.91
CA GLN A 123 -3.59 -5.75 15.86
C GLN A 123 -2.43 -6.45 15.14
N TYR A 124 -1.30 -6.65 15.81
CA TYR A 124 -0.13 -7.26 15.17
C TYR A 124 -0.37 -8.73 14.81
N GLU A 125 -1.18 -9.41 15.61
CA GLU A 125 -1.55 -10.83 15.47
C GLU A 125 -2.36 -11.10 14.20
N ASP A 126 -3.00 -10.06 13.67
CA ASP A 126 -3.85 -10.09 12.48
C ASP A 126 -3.06 -9.80 11.19
N SER A 127 -1.79 -9.38 11.30
CA SER A 127 -0.97 -8.97 10.15
C SER A 127 -0.30 -10.17 9.50
N GLU A 128 -0.58 -10.38 8.22
CA GLU A 128 0.05 -11.42 7.42
C GLU A 128 1.12 -10.79 6.51
N PRO A 129 2.41 -11.18 6.63
CA PRO A 129 3.44 -10.74 5.68
C PRO A 129 3.34 -11.48 4.35
N GLY A 130 3.59 -10.79 3.24
CA GLY A 130 3.53 -11.38 1.90
C GLY A 130 4.68 -12.35 1.64
N ASN A 131 4.35 -13.58 1.22
CA ASN A 131 5.34 -14.52 0.71
C ASN A 131 5.64 -14.22 -0.77
N ARG A 132 6.92 -13.96 -1.09
CA ARG A 132 7.35 -13.59 -2.44
C ARG A 132 6.99 -14.65 -3.47
N SER A 133 7.40 -15.89 -3.24
CA SER A 133 7.23 -16.98 -4.21
C SER A 133 5.75 -17.25 -4.52
N GLU A 134 4.89 -17.22 -3.49
CA GLU A 134 3.45 -17.42 -3.63
C GLU A 134 2.78 -16.26 -4.39
N LEU A 135 3.12 -15.02 -4.05
CA LEU A 135 2.54 -13.84 -4.71
C LEU A 135 3.00 -13.73 -6.17
N VAL A 136 4.28 -14.00 -6.46
CA VAL A 136 4.79 -14.04 -7.84
C VAL A 136 4.09 -15.13 -8.65
N ALA A 137 3.85 -16.31 -8.08
CA ALA A 137 3.14 -17.39 -8.77
C ALA A 137 1.70 -16.98 -9.18
N LYS A 138 1.04 -16.14 -8.37
CA LYS A 138 -0.32 -15.65 -8.65
C LYS A 138 -0.34 -14.43 -9.57
N PHE A 139 0.67 -13.57 -9.49
CA PHE A 139 0.75 -12.30 -10.22
C PHE A 139 2.08 -12.18 -11.02
N PRO A 140 2.36 -13.12 -11.95
CA PRO A 140 3.69 -13.26 -12.55
C PRO A 140 4.14 -12.05 -13.37
N LYS A 141 3.19 -11.26 -13.91
CA LYS A 141 3.52 -10.04 -14.65
C LYS A 141 4.20 -8.99 -13.79
N PHE A 142 3.86 -8.93 -12.50
CA PHE A 142 4.34 -7.93 -11.55
C PHE A 142 5.50 -8.44 -10.68
N GLU A 143 6.20 -9.50 -11.12
CA GLU A 143 7.28 -10.14 -10.36
C GLU A 143 8.31 -9.14 -9.83
N SER A 144 8.76 -8.21 -10.67
CA SER A 144 9.79 -7.24 -10.27
C SER A 144 9.32 -6.32 -9.14
N LEU A 145 8.06 -5.88 -9.18
CA LEU A 145 7.48 -5.02 -8.15
C LEU A 145 7.16 -5.80 -6.88
N ILE A 146 6.62 -7.02 -7.00
CA ILE A 146 6.38 -7.91 -5.86
C ILE A 146 7.69 -8.25 -5.16
N SER A 147 8.75 -8.53 -5.92
CA SER A 147 10.07 -8.82 -5.36
C SER A 147 10.65 -7.64 -4.60
N LEU A 148 10.43 -6.41 -5.08
CA LEU A 148 10.82 -5.19 -4.35
C LEU A 148 10.00 -5.01 -3.06
N LEU A 149 8.71 -5.31 -3.11
CA LEU A 149 7.78 -5.12 -1.98
C LEU A 149 7.74 -6.33 -1.03
N THR A 150 8.59 -7.34 -1.18
CA THR A 150 8.64 -8.50 -0.27
C THR A 150 10.05 -8.68 0.27
N ILE A 151 10.14 -9.17 1.50
CA ILE A 151 11.42 -9.55 2.10
C ILE A 151 11.94 -10.81 1.38
N PRO A 152 13.24 -10.90 1.03
CA PRO A 152 13.81 -12.14 0.51
C PRO A 152 13.63 -13.31 1.49
N GLU A 153 13.35 -14.50 0.97
CA GLU A 153 13.36 -15.75 1.74
C GLU A 153 14.75 -16.11 2.26
#